data_AF-A0A0G0ICK6-F1
#
_entry.id   AF-A0A0G0ICK6-F1
#
_cell.length_a   1.000
_cell.length_b   1.000
_cell.length_c   1.000
_cell.angle_alpha   90.00
_cell.angle_beta   90.00
_cell.angle_gamma   90.00
#
_symmetry.space_group_name_H-M   'P 1'
#
loop_
_entity.id
_entity.type
_entity.pdbx_description
1 polymer ?
#
loop_
_entity_poly.entity_id
_entity_poly.type
_entity_poly.pdbx_seq_one_letter_code
_entity_poly.pdbx_strand_id
1 'polypeptide(L)'
;MKKKKIEGQILKKIKSGEIQMKPRWKFVVKMWEERALWLVLILAVVLSISGIAYFADKYSPRELVEYGSIGFQVFYEDFPYYWLFGAIIFWIMSVKMWSRLGNNYRKTTTKVFLFGGLLLVVIIALILFLG
;
A
#
# COMPACT_ATOMS: atom_id res chain seq x y z
N MET A 1 34.31 -27.13 5.72
CA MET A 1 35.25 -26.70 4.65
C MET A 1 34.69 -25.68 3.64
N LYS A 2 33.44 -25.80 3.15
CA LYS A 2 32.87 -24.87 2.14
C LYS A 2 32.86 -23.39 2.57
N LYS A 3 32.54 -23.08 3.84
CA LYS A 3 32.48 -21.69 4.37
C LYS A 3 33.83 -20.94 4.27
N LYS A 4 34.92 -21.56 4.72
CA LYS A 4 36.28 -20.98 4.64
C LYS A 4 36.74 -20.70 3.21
N LYS A 5 36.31 -21.53 2.24
CA LYS A 5 36.63 -21.35 0.82
C LYS A 5 35.90 -20.16 0.21
N ILE A 6 34.64 -19.94 0.61
CA ILE A 6 33.83 -18.79 0.19
C ILE A 6 34.39 -17.49 0.79
N GLU A 7 34.73 -17.48 2.08
CA GLU A 7 35.33 -16.31 2.74
C GLU A 7 36.66 -15.91 2.09
N GLY A 8 37.53 -16.88 1.78
CA GLY A 8 38.81 -16.62 1.10
C GLY A 8 38.65 -16.06 -0.32
N GLN A 9 37.61 -16.47 -1.05
CA GLN A 9 37.29 -15.93 -2.37
C GLN A 9 36.73 -14.50 -2.28
N ILE A 10 35.86 -14.23 -1.31
CA ILE A 10 35.32 -12.88 -1.07
C ILE A 10 36.44 -11.91 -0.68
N LEU A 11 37.32 -12.31 0.25
CA LEU A 11 38.47 -11.50 0.67
C LEU A 11 39.44 -11.20 -0.48
N LYS A 12 39.72 -12.17 -1.35
CA LYS A 12 40.53 -11.95 -2.56
C LYS A 12 39.89 -10.93 -3.49
N LYS A 13 38.57 -11.01 -3.70
CA LYS A 13 37.82 -10.08 -4.55
C LYS A 13 37.64 -8.68 -3.96
N ILE A 14 37.63 -8.56 -2.63
CA ILE A 14 37.66 -7.27 -1.93
C ILE A 14 39.04 -6.62 -2.09
N LYS A 15 40.12 -7.40 -1.91
CA LYS A 15 41.50 -6.91 -2.05
C LYS A 15 41.88 -6.56 -3.49
N SER A 16 41.32 -7.26 -4.48
CA SER A 16 41.55 -6.95 -5.91
C SER A 16 40.82 -5.70 -6.39
N GLY A 17 39.99 -5.06 -5.54
CA GLY A 17 39.20 -3.90 -5.93
C GLY A 17 38.03 -4.21 -6.87
N GLU A 18 37.82 -5.48 -7.26
CA GLU A 18 36.68 -5.91 -8.08
C GLU A 18 35.34 -5.68 -7.36
N ILE A 19 35.33 -5.72 -6.01
CA ILE A 19 34.14 -5.46 -5.21
C ILE A 19 34.25 -4.07 -4.57
N GLN A 20 33.62 -3.08 -5.21
CA GLN A 20 33.39 -1.79 -4.56
C GLN A 20 32.38 -1.95 -3.41
N MET A 21 32.83 -1.70 -2.19
CA MET A 21 31.93 -1.71 -1.03
C MET A 21 30.90 -0.59 -1.17
N LYS A 22 29.61 -0.95 -1.20
CA LYS A 22 28.53 0.04 -1.15
C LYS A 22 28.58 0.74 0.22
N PRO A 23 28.46 2.07 0.26
CA PRO A 23 28.51 2.80 1.52
C PRO A 23 27.32 2.42 2.41
N ARG A 24 27.54 2.39 3.73
CA ARG A 24 26.56 1.92 4.73
C ARG A 24 25.20 2.63 4.63
N TRP A 25 25.19 3.91 4.25
CA TRP A 25 23.97 4.69 4.09
C TRP A 25 23.01 4.09 3.05
N LYS A 26 23.50 3.42 1.99
CA LYS A 26 22.63 2.76 1.00
C LYS A 26 21.81 1.63 1.61
N PHE A 27 22.37 0.90 2.57
CA PHE A 27 21.66 -0.17 3.28
C PHE A 27 20.65 0.40 4.28
N VAL A 28 21.03 1.46 4.99
CA VAL A 28 20.14 2.17 5.92
C VAL A 28 18.93 2.75 5.17
N VAL A 29 19.16 3.48 4.06
CA VAL A 29 18.09 4.04 3.22
C VAL A 29 17.14 2.95 2.73
N LYS A 30 17.67 1.82 2.23
CA LYS A 30 16.84 0.71 1.77
C LYS A 30 15.94 0.13 2.88
N MET A 31 16.47 0.01 4.10
CA MET A 31 15.69 -0.44 5.26
C MET A 31 14.59 0.57 5.65
N TRP A 32 14.89 1.87 5.58
CA TRP A 32 13.90 2.92 5.81
C TRP A 32 12.84 2.98 4.72
N GLU A 33 13.20 2.72 3.45
CA GLU A 33 12.24 2.62 2.34
C GLU A 33 11.23 1.49 2.55
N GLU A 34 11.67 0.31 3.01
CA GLU A 34 10.77 -0.80 3.35
C GLU A 34 9.83 -0.46 4.51
N ARG A 35 10.36 0.15 5.58
CA ARG A 35 9.56 0.56 6.75
C ARG A 35 8.56 1.66 6.40
N ALA A 36 9.00 2.66 5.63
CA ALA A 36 8.16 3.76 5.18
C ALA A 36 7.03 3.24 4.29
N LEU A 37 7.31 2.24 3.45
CA LEU A 37 6.28 1.61 2.64
C LEU A 37 5.20 0.90 3.49
N TRP A 38 5.59 0.17 4.54
CA TRP A 38 4.63 -0.44 5.45
C TRP A 38 3.78 0.60 6.17
N LEU A 39 4.37 1.71 6.60
CA LEU A 39 3.65 2.82 7.22
C LEU A 39 2.62 3.43 6.27
N VAL A 40 2.99 3.67 5.01
CA VAL A 40 2.08 4.22 3.99
C VAL A 40 0.91 3.26 3.71
N LEU A 41 1.15 1.95 3.68
CA LEU A 41 0.08 0.96 3.53
C LEU A 41 -0.86 0.95 4.74
N ILE A 42 -0.32 0.98 5.95
CA ILE A 42 -1.12 1.03 7.18
C ILE A 42 -1.98 2.30 7.18
N LEU A 43 -1.41 3.46 6.83
CA LEU A 43 -2.14 4.71 6.72
C LEU A 43 -3.28 4.64 5.70
N ALA A 44 -3.05 4.03 4.54
CA ALA A 44 -4.10 3.84 3.53
C ALA A 44 -5.27 2.99 4.05
N VAL A 45 -4.97 1.92 4.80
CA VAL A 45 -5.97 1.05 5.41
C VAL A 45 -6.74 1.78 6.51
N VAL A 46 -6.03 2.47 7.41
CA VAL A 46 -6.64 3.24 8.51
C VAL A 46 -7.57 4.32 7.95
N LEU A 47 -7.13 5.07 6.93
CA LEU A 47 -7.97 6.09 6.31
C LEU A 47 -9.23 5.50 5.67
N SER A 48 -9.09 4.39 4.93
CA SER A 48 -10.22 3.68 4.33
C SER A 48 -11.22 3.22 5.39
N ILE A 49 -10.74 2.55 6.45
CA ILE A 49 -11.60 2.05 7.53
C ILE A 49 -12.26 3.21 8.29
N SER A 50 -11.50 4.27 8.60
CA SER A 50 -12.06 5.43 9.31
C SER A 50 -13.14 6.14 8.50
N GLY A 51 -12.98 6.24 7.17
CA GLY A 51 -13.98 6.82 6.29
C GLY A 51 -15.27 5.97 6.25
N ILE A 52 -15.12 4.64 6.17
CA ILE A 52 -16.25 3.71 6.21
C ILE A 52 -16.96 3.75 7.58
N ALA A 53 -16.20 3.73 8.68
CA ALA A 53 -16.75 3.76 10.03
C ALA A 53 -17.49 5.07 10.32
N TYR A 54 -16.91 6.21 9.94
CA TYR A 54 -17.57 7.52 10.04
C TYR A 54 -18.87 7.55 9.23
N PHE A 55 -18.83 6.98 8.02
CA PHE A 55 -20.01 6.95 7.16
C PHE A 55 -21.12 6.04 7.73
N ALA A 56 -20.76 4.86 8.22
CA ALA A 56 -21.70 3.91 8.82
C ALA A 56 -22.31 4.41 10.15
N ASP A 57 -21.60 5.28 10.87
CA ASP A 57 -22.12 5.93 12.08
C ASP A 57 -23.10 7.07 11.73
N LYS A 58 -22.79 7.86 10.70
CA LYS A 58 -23.61 9.02 10.30
C LYS A 58 -24.84 8.63 9.49
N TYR A 59 -24.78 7.55 8.72
CA TYR A 59 -25.88 7.10 7.87
C TYR A 59 -26.25 5.65 8.18
N SER A 60 -27.52 5.44 8.53
CA SER A 60 -28.13 4.12 8.49
C SER A 60 -28.16 3.63 7.05
N PRO A 61 -27.51 2.51 6.71
CA PRO A 61 -27.55 1.97 5.36
C PRO A 61 -28.99 1.68 4.90
N ARG A 62 -29.89 1.38 5.85
CA ARG A 62 -31.30 1.09 5.59
C ARG A 62 -32.08 2.32 5.11
N GLU A 63 -31.78 3.49 5.69
CA GLU A 63 -32.44 4.75 5.32
C GLU A 63 -32.05 5.17 3.90
N LEU A 64 -30.78 5.02 3.53
CA LEU A 64 -30.29 5.36 2.19
C LEU A 64 -30.98 4.54 1.07
N VAL A 65 -31.34 3.29 1.35
CA VAL A 65 -32.02 2.40 0.40
C VAL A 65 -33.51 2.69 0.32
N GLU A 66 -34.16 2.97 1.46
CA GLU A 66 -35.58 3.32 1.51
C GLU A 66 -35.90 4.61 0.74
N TYR A 67 -34.98 5.58 0.72
CA TYR A 67 -35.15 6.84 -0.01
C TYR A 67 -34.76 6.75 -1.51
N GLY A 68 -34.35 5.58 -2.01
CA GLY A 68 -34.02 5.37 -3.42
C GLY A 68 -33.02 6.40 -3.95
N SER A 69 -33.36 7.09 -5.05
CA SER A 69 -32.48 8.09 -5.69
C SER A 69 -32.15 9.29 -4.79
N ILE A 70 -33.04 9.67 -3.87
CA ILE A 70 -32.84 10.77 -2.93
C ILE A 70 -31.82 10.37 -1.86
N GLY A 71 -31.89 9.12 -1.39
CA GLY A 71 -30.91 8.55 -0.48
C GLY A 71 -29.52 8.50 -1.12
N PHE A 72 -29.43 8.07 -2.39
CA PHE A 72 -28.17 8.11 -3.13
C PHE A 72 -27.65 9.54 -3.36
N GLN A 73 -28.52 10.53 -3.52
CA GLN A 73 -28.09 11.91 -3.68
C GLN A 73 -27.47 12.46 -2.38
N VAL A 74 -28.12 12.23 -1.24
CA VAL A 74 -27.58 12.58 0.08
C VAL A 74 -26.27 11.81 0.35
N PHE A 75 -26.23 10.53 -0.03
CA PHE A 75 -25.00 9.72 0.02
C PHE A 75 -23.86 10.39 -0.73
N TYR A 76 -24.07 10.81 -1.99
CA TYR A 76 -23.05 11.49 -2.78
C TYR A 76 -22.67 12.82 -2.13
N GLU A 77 -23.62 13.67 -1.76
CA GLU A 77 -23.32 15.00 -1.21
C GLU A 77 -22.51 14.93 0.10
N ASP A 78 -22.79 13.96 0.96
CA ASP A 78 -22.15 13.82 2.27
C ASP A 78 -21.00 12.81 2.32
N PHE A 79 -20.69 12.13 1.21
CA PHE A 79 -19.62 11.15 1.20
C PHE A 79 -18.27 11.81 1.55
N PRO A 80 -17.44 11.20 2.43
CA PRO A 80 -16.16 11.78 2.84
C PRO A 80 -15.09 11.67 1.73
N TYR A 81 -15.27 12.43 0.64
CA TYR A 81 -14.39 12.40 -0.54
C TYR A 81 -12.92 12.66 -0.21
N TYR A 82 -12.63 13.50 0.77
CA TYR A 82 -11.27 13.78 1.22
C TYR A 82 -10.55 12.53 1.76
N TRP A 83 -11.27 11.62 2.43
CA TRP A 83 -10.72 10.37 2.93
C TRP A 83 -10.41 9.41 1.78
N LEU A 84 -11.31 9.32 0.80
CA LEU A 84 -11.10 8.50 -0.40
C LEU A 84 -9.94 9.03 -1.23
N PHE A 85 -9.85 10.36 -1.42
CA PHE A 85 -8.74 10.99 -2.12
C PHE A 85 -7.41 10.76 -1.39
N GLY A 86 -7.39 10.88 -0.06
CA GLY A 86 -6.23 10.56 0.76
C GLY A 86 -5.80 9.10 0.60
N ALA A 87 -6.74 8.14 0.69
CA ALA A 87 -6.46 6.73 0.49
C ALA A 87 -5.87 6.42 -0.90
N ILE A 88 -6.38 7.06 -1.95
CA ILE A 88 -5.84 6.95 -3.32
C ILE A 88 -4.41 7.48 -3.39
N ILE A 89 -4.12 8.65 -2.80
CA ILE A 89 -2.77 9.21 -2.77
C ILE A 89 -1.81 8.26 -2.05
N PHE A 90 -2.17 7.75 -0.88
CA PHE A 90 -1.33 6.81 -0.14
C PHE A 90 -1.13 5.51 -0.93
N TRP A 91 -2.16 5.02 -1.61
CA TRP A 91 -2.04 3.83 -2.46
C TRP A 91 -1.07 4.05 -3.63
N ILE A 92 -1.18 5.16 -4.35
CA ILE A 92 -0.25 5.52 -5.44
C ILE A 92 1.18 5.64 -4.91
N MET A 93 1.37 6.27 -3.75
CA MET A 93 2.68 6.36 -3.11
C MET A 93 3.23 4.99 -2.74
N SER A 94 2.41 4.09 -2.16
CA SER A 94 2.79 2.71 -1.86
C SER A 94 3.24 1.97 -3.11
N VAL A 95 2.49 2.07 -4.21
CA VAL A 95 2.84 1.42 -5.49
C VAL A 95 4.19 1.94 -6.01
N LYS A 96 4.38 3.26 -5.99
CA LYS A 96 5.61 3.93 -6.47
C LYS A 96 6.83 3.61 -5.61
N MET A 97 6.66 3.48 -4.29
CA MET A 97 7.72 3.06 -3.37
C MET A 97 8.04 1.58 -3.53
N TRP A 98 7.01 0.73 -3.70
CA TRP A 98 7.21 -0.71 -3.91
C TRP A 98 7.97 -0.97 -5.22
N SER A 99 7.69 -0.20 -6.26
CA SER A 99 8.44 -0.20 -7.51
C SER A 99 9.85 0.39 -7.41
N ARG A 100 10.39 0.69 -6.22
CA ARG A 100 11.81 1.06 -6.05
C ARG A 100 12.60 0.01 -5.27
N LEU A 101 11.92 -0.90 -4.58
CA LEU A 101 12.54 -1.87 -3.66
C LEU A 101 13.21 -3.09 -4.31
N GLY A 102 13.14 -3.24 -5.64
CA GLY A 102 14.05 -4.14 -6.36
C GLY A 102 13.70 -5.62 -6.40
N ASN A 103 12.67 -6.09 -5.69
CA ASN A 103 12.30 -7.51 -5.67
C ASN A 103 11.41 -7.88 -6.87
N ASN A 104 12.03 -8.48 -7.90
CA ASN A 104 11.39 -9.17 -9.02
C ASN A 104 10.14 -8.44 -9.56
N TYR A 105 10.41 -7.26 -10.15
CA TYR A 105 9.48 -6.20 -10.54
C TYR A 105 8.19 -6.60 -11.26
N ARG A 106 8.17 -7.74 -11.97
CA ARG A 106 7.04 -8.14 -12.83
C ARG A 106 6.00 -9.01 -12.14
N LYS A 107 6.38 -9.77 -11.10
CA LYS A 107 5.46 -10.70 -10.40
C LYS A 107 4.82 -10.08 -9.15
N THR A 108 5.43 -9.05 -8.58
CA THR A 108 5.03 -8.49 -7.28
C THR A 108 4.14 -7.25 -7.42
N THR A 109 4.34 -6.43 -8.45
CA THR A 109 3.43 -5.31 -8.81
C THR A 109 2.03 -5.83 -9.11
N THR A 110 1.89 -6.98 -9.77
CA THR A 110 0.60 -7.64 -9.98
C THR A 110 -0.09 -7.97 -8.66
N LYS A 111 0.65 -8.39 -7.63
CA LYS A 111 0.09 -8.68 -6.30
C LYS A 111 -0.36 -7.42 -5.55
N VAL A 112 0.41 -6.33 -5.64
CA VAL A 112 0.02 -5.04 -5.02
C VAL A 112 -1.17 -4.42 -5.75
N PHE A 113 -1.20 -4.51 -7.09
CA PHE A 113 -2.37 -4.11 -7.88
C PHE A 113 -3.58 -5.01 -7.63
N LEU A 114 -3.39 -6.32 -7.49
CA LEU A 114 -4.47 -7.24 -7.11
C LEU A 114 -4.98 -6.92 -5.71
N PHE A 115 -4.10 -6.65 -4.74
CA PHE A 115 -4.52 -6.32 -3.37
C PHE A 115 -5.23 -4.97 -3.33
N GLY A 116 -4.69 -3.94 -4.00
CA GLY A 116 -5.33 -2.64 -4.15
C GLY A 116 -6.66 -2.71 -4.88
N GLY A 117 -6.71 -3.47 -5.98
CA GLY A 117 -7.93 -3.74 -6.74
C GLY A 117 -8.96 -4.52 -5.94
N LEU A 118 -8.54 -5.50 -5.14
CA LEU A 118 -9.42 -6.26 -4.25
C LEU A 118 -9.95 -5.38 -3.11
N LEU A 119 -9.14 -4.47 -2.58
CA LEU A 119 -9.59 -3.44 -1.62
C LEU A 119 -10.62 -2.51 -2.25
N LEU A 120 -10.40 -2.08 -3.50
CA LEU A 120 -11.32 -1.25 -4.28
C LEU A 120 -12.63 -2.01 -4.56
N VAL A 121 -12.55 -3.28 -4.92
CA VAL A 121 -13.71 -4.17 -5.10
C VAL A 121 -14.45 -4.38 -3.79
N VAL A 122 -13.76 -4.53 -2.65
CA VAL A 122 -14.41 -4.63 -1.33
C VAL A 122 -15.09 -3.32 -0.96
N ILE A 123 -14.50 -2.16 -1.26
CA ILE A 123 -15.14 -0.86 -1.06
C ILE A 123 -16.39 -0.73 -1.94
N ILE A 124 -16.29 -1.07 -3.23
CA ILE A 124 -17.43 -1.06 -4.17
C ILE A 124 -18.50 -2.06 -3.72
N ALA A 125 -18.10 -3.25 -3.30
CA ALA A 125 -19.01 -4.28 -2.80
C ALA A 125 -19.69 -3.82 -1.51
N LEU A 126 -18.97 -3.22 -0.56
CA LEU A 126 -19.57 -2.65 0.64
C LEU A 126 -20.58 -1.55 0.28
N ILE A 127 -20.28 -0.69 -0.69
CA ILE A 127 -21.21 0.33 -1.19
C ILE A 127 -22.45 -0.31 -1.86
N LEU A 128 -22.27 -1.43 -2.58
CA LEU A 128 -23.35 -2.11 -3.31
C LEU A 128 -24.16 -3.13 -2.49
N PHE A 129 -23.62 -3.65 -1.39
CA PHE A 129 -24.25 -4.69 -0.55
C PHE A 129 -24.72 -4.17 0.82
N LEU A 130 -24.21 -3.01 1.26
CA LEU A 130 -24.81 -2.23 2.34
C LEU A 130 -25.81 -1.18 1.83
N GLY A 131 -25.78 -0.85 0.53
CA GLY A 131 -26.93 -0.30 -0.19
C GLY A 131 -27.87 -1.41 -0.68
#